data_AF-A0A6N7H8B2-F1
#
_entry.id   AF-A0A6N7H8B2-F1
#
_cell.length_a   1.000
_cell.length_b   1.000
_cell.length_c   1.000
_cell.angle_alpha   90.00
_cell.angle_beta   90.00
_cell.angle_gamma   90.00
#
_symmetry.space_group_name_H-M   'P 1'
#
loop_
_entity.id
_entity.type
_entity.pdbx_description
1 polymer ?
#
loop_
_entity_poly.entity_id
_entity_poly.type
_entity_poly.pdbx_seq_one_letter_code
_entity_poly.pdbx_strand_id
1 'polypeptide(L)'
;MFSEVIQTGLPRLCNRPILSDKAANIHEQIVRYSLRFHVCRGKMMIGPELAPTLMTAGRILLGFLFVAGGIIHIIMFAAIAGDMKKMGVHFPRLTLAAGTTFQITAGALLMFGLFVVPAALGLTIFT
;
A
#
# COMPACT_ATOMS: atom_id res chain seq x y z
N MET A 1 18.40 -3.83 -1.14
CA MET A 1 19.20 -3.24 -2.24
C MET A 1 18.50 -2.06 -2.93
N PHE A 2 17.17 -2.05 -3.13
CA PHE A 2 16.46 -0.91 -3.75
C PHE A 2 16.39 0.37 -2.88
N SER A 3 16.53 0.26 -1.56
CA SER A 3 16.49 1.42 -0.64
C SER A 3 17.77 2.27 -0.66
N GLU A 4 18.93 1.73 -1.07
CA GLU A 4 20.20 2.48 -1.06
C GLU A 4 20.35 3.45 -2.24
N VAL A 5 19.74 3.12 -3.39
CA VAL A 5 19.79 3.96 -4.60
C VAL A 5 18.97 5.25 -4.42
N ILE A 6 17.88 5.19 -3.65
CA ILE A 6 17.07 6.38 -3.31
C ILE A 6 17.82 7.28 -2.31
N GLN A 7 18.55 6.70 -1.36
CA GLN A 7 19.28 7.46 -0.34
C GLN A 7 20.44 8.28 -0.94
N THR A 8 21.13 7.75 -1.95
CA THR A 8 22.35 8.34 -2.54
C THR A 8 22.06 9.36 -3.66
N GLY A 9 20.94 9.23 -4.38
CA GLY A 9 20.56 10.16 -5.45
C GLY A 9 19.82 11.43 -4.99
N LEU A 10 19.08 11.37 -3.87
CA LEU A 10 18.26 12.48 -3.38
C LEU A 10 19.03 13.76 -2.94
N PRO A 11 20.20 13.70 -2.27
CA PRO A 11 20.88 14.94 -1.84
C PRO A 11 21.42 15.74 -3.04
N ARG A 12 21.72 15.08 -4.17
CA ARG A 12 22.20 15.75 -5.40
C ARG A 12 21.10 16.56 -6.09
N LEU A 13 19.84 16.11 -6.02
CA LEU A 13 18.70 16.80 -6.66
C LEU A 13 18.26 18.02 -5.86
N CYS A 14 18.28 17.97 -4.53
CA CYS A 14 17.83 19.10 -3.70
C CYS A 14 18.93 20.17 -3.49
N ASN A 15 20.22 19.86 -3.70
CA ASN A 15 21.35 20.79 -3.52
C ASN A 15 21.97 21.36 -4.83
N ARG A 16 21.34 21.17 -6.00
CA ARG A 16 21.82 21.86 -7.22
C ARG A 16 21.34 23.32 -7.22
N PRO A 17 22.26 24.30 -7.36
CA PRO A 17 21.87 25.70 -7.58
C PRO A 17 21.09 25.82 -8.89
N ILE A 18 20.12 26.73 -8.94
CA ILE A 18 19.37 27.10 -10.15
C ILE A 18 20.31 27.89 -11.08
N LEU A 19 21.37 27.25 -11.55
CA LEU A 19 22.32 27.85 -12.46
C LEU A 19 21.76 27.67 -13.88
N SER A 20 21.07 28.74 -14.29
CA SER A 20 21.02 29.33 -15.63
C SER A 20 21.67 28.47 -16.73
N ASP A 21 20.97 27.42 -17.14
CA ASP A 21 21.30 26.70 -18.35
C ASP A 21 20.46 27.30 -19.48
N LYS A 22 21.01 28.32 -20.15
CA LYS A 22 20.37 29.06 -21.24
C LYS A 22 20.01 28.20 -22.47
N ALA A 23 20.32 26.91 -22.44
CA ALA A 23 20.10 25.96 -23.53
C ALA A 23 19.08 24.84 -23.20
N ALA A 24 18.40 24.88 -22.05
CA ALA A 24 17.43 23.85 -21.70
C ALA A 24 16.01 24.21 -22.19
N ASN A 25 15.44 23.33 -23.01
CA ASN A 25 14.06 23.39 -23.51
C ASN A 25 13.06 23.57 -22.34
N ILE A 26 12.15 24.55 -22.46
CA ILE A 26 11.22 24.96 -21.39
C ILE A 26 10.37 23.78 -20.87
N HIS A 27 10.03 22.82 -21.74
CA HIS A 27 9.32 21.60 -21.36
C HIS A 27 10.10 20.70 -20.39
N GLU A 28 11.40 20.56 -20.60
CA GLU A 28 12.30 19.74 -19.77
C GLU A 28 12.49 20.37 -18.37
N GLN A 29 12.48 21.70 -18.30
CA GLN A 29 12.54 22.43 -17.03
C GLN A 29 11.27 22.18 -16.21
N ILE A 30 10.07 22.31 -16.80
CA ILE A 30 8.80 22.12 -16.09
C ILE A 30 8.70 20.70 -15.49
N VAL A 31 9.10 19.67 -16.25
CA VAL A 31 9.09 18.28 -15.78
C VAL A 31 10.05 18.08 -14.60
N ARG A 32 11.28 18.63 -14.69
CA ARG A 32 12.26 18.57 -13.59
C ARG A 32 11.82 19.33 -12.35
N TYR A 33 11.21 20.50 -12.50
CA TYR A 33 10.68 21.27 -11.37
C TYR A 33 9.55 20.52 -10.65
N SER A 34 8.61 19.94 -11.41
CA SER A 34 7.47 19.21 -10.84
C SER A 34 7.90 17.96 -10.05
N LEU A 35 8.84 17.19 -10.60
CA LEU A 35 9.45 16.02 -9.93
C LEU A 35 10.22 16.41 -8.65
N ARG A 36 11.00 17.50 -8.68
CA ARG A 36 11.73 17.99 -7.50
C ARG A 36 10.78 18.45 -6.40
N PHE A 37 9.68 19.11 -6.76
CA PHE A 37 8.68 19.59 -5.79
C PHE A 37 7.99 18.43 -5.08
N HIS A 38 7.56 17.38 -5.80
CA HIS A 38 6.90 16.23 -5.17
C HIS A 38 7.85 15.43 -4.26
N VAL A 39 9.10 15.22 -4.69
CA VAL A 39 10.07 14.41 -3.95
C VAL A 39 10.65 15.16 -2.74
N CYS A 40 10.98 16.45 -2.85
CA CYS A 40 11.50 17.22 -1.72
C CYS A 40 10.39 17.68 -0.74
N ARG A 41 9.14 17.88 -1.19
CA ARG A 41 8.00 18.21 -0.31
C ARG A 41 7.57 17.02 0.55
N GLY A 42 7.61 15.79 0.01
CA GLY A 42 7.28 14.59 0.78
C GLY A 42 8.24 14.31 1.94
N LYS A 43 9.51 14.75 1.86
CA LYS A 43 10.52 14.52 2.89
C LYS A 43 10.55 15.55 4.03
N MET A 44 9.87 16.69 3.89
CA MET A 44 10.00 17.82 4.84
C MET A 44 8.84 17.98 5.83
N MET A 45 7.73 17.23 5.71
CA MET A 45 6.55 17.42 6.59
C MET A 45 6.26 16.28 7.57
N ILE A 46 7.06 15.22 7.59
CA ILE A 46 6.95 14.16 8.59
C ILE A 46 8.26 14.19 9.37
N GLY A 47 8.23 14.63 10.63
CA GLY A 47 9.40 14.58 11.50
C GLY A 47 10.00 13.15 11.49
N PRO A 48 11.33 12.99 11.63
CA PRO A 48 11.98 11.68 11.54
C PRO A 48 11.39 10.64 12.50
N GLU A 49 10.80 11.09 13.61
CA GLU A 49 10.14 10.28 14.64
C GLU A 49 8.67 9.91 14.30
N LEU A 50 8.01 10.65 13.41
CA LEU A 50 6.59 10.46 13.10
C LEU A 50 6.34 9.45 11.97
N ALA A 51 7.30 9.31 11.05
CA ALA A 51 7.24 8.38 9.93
C ALA A 51 7.07 6.90 10.38
N PRO A 52 7.85 6.35 11.32
CA PRO A 52 7.67 4.96 11.75
C PRO A 52 6.33 4.76 12.48
N THR A 53 5.92 5.74 13.27
CA THR A 53 4.65 5.71 14.02
C THR A 53 3.45 5.68 13.09
N LEU A 54 3.46 6.51 12.04
CA LEU A 54 2.39 6.55 11.04
C LEU A 54 2.34 5.26 10.19
N MET A 55 3.49 4.71 9.83
CA MET A 55 3.54 3.43 9.11
C MET A 55 3.00 2.27 9.96
N THR A 56 3.34 2.22 11.25
CA THR A 56 2.82 1.23 12.19
C THR A 56 1.32 1.39 12.38
N ALA A 57 0.83 2.61 12.59
CA ALA A 57 -0.59 2.89 12.73
C ALA A 57 -1.37 2.50 11.46
N GLY A 58 -0.84 2.81 10.27
CA GLY A 58 -1.45 2.42 9.00
C GLY A 58 -1.55 0.90 8.83
N ARG A 59 -0.52 0.14 9.24
CA ARG A 59 -0.55 -1.33 9.19
C ARG A 59 -1.58 -1.91 10.14
N ILE A 60 -1.63 -1.42 11.38
CA ILE A 60 -2.61 -1.88 12.36
C ILE A 60 -4.03 -1.59 11.87
N LEU A 61 -4.28 -0.38 11.34
CA LEU A 61 -5.58 0.01 10.82
C LEU A 61 -6.01 -0.85 9.62
N LEU A 62 -5.11 -1.03 8.65
CA LEU A 62 -5.37 -1.87 7.48
C LEU A 62 -5.58 -3.34 7.87
N GLY A 63 -4.72 -3.89 8.73
CA GLY A 63 -4.86 -5.26 9.21
C GLY A 63 -6.17 -5.48 9.96
N PHE A 64 -6.54 -4.56 10.85
CA PHE A 64 -7.82 -4.61 11.56
C PHE A 64 -9.01 -4.54 10.61
N LEU A 65 -8.98 -3.67 9.60
CA LEU A 65 -10.05 -3.56 8.60
C LEU A 65 -10.30 -4.90 7.88
N PHE A 66 -9.23 -5.60 7.48
CA PHE A 66 -9.34 -6.89 6.83
C PHE A 66 -9.81 -8.00 7.79
N VAL A 67 -9.34 -8.02 9.04
CA VAL A 67 -9.80 -8.99 10.04
C VAL A 67 -11.27 -8.78 10.38
N ALA A 68 -11.69 -7.55 10.64
CA ALA A 68 -13.09 -7.21 10.91
C ALA A 68 -14.00 -7.52 9.71
N GLY A 69 -13.55 -7.21 8.49
CA GLY A 69 -14.26 -7.57 7.26
C GLY A 69 -14.42 -9.07 7.06
N GLY A 70 -13.40 -9.85 7.44
CA GLY A 70 -13.46 -11.31 7.45
C GLY A 70 -14.47 -11.86 8.46
N ILE A 71 -14.52 -11.30 9.68
CA ILE A 71 -15.50 -11.71 10.71
C ILE A 71 -16.93 -11.42 10.23
N ILE A 72 -17.18 -10.25 9.63
CA ILE A 72 -18.49 -9.91 9.07
C ILE A 72 -18.88 -10.89 7.94
N HIS A 73 -17.90 -11.30 7.11
CA HIS A 73 -18.12 -12.33 6.08
C HIS A 73 -18.55 -13.68 6.67
N ILE A 74 -18.05 -14.06 7.84
CA ILE A 74 -18.49 -15.28 8.53
C ILE A 74 -19.96 -15.17 8.95
N ILE A 75 -20.38 -14.00 9.44
CA ILE A 75 -21.77 -13.76 9.86
C ILE A 75 -22.72 -13.79 8.65
N MET A 76 -22.30 -13.24 7.52
CA MET A 76 -23.11 -13.17 6.29
C MET A 76 -22.89 -14.35 5.33
N PHE A 77 -22.15 -15.37 5.76
CA PHE A 77 -21.67 -16.46 4.92
C PHE A 77 -22.78 -17.16 4.14
N ALA A 78 -23.91 -17.43 4.79
CA ALA A 78 -25.04 -18.13 4.18
C ALA A 78 -25.74 -17.29 3.09
N ALA A 79 -25.86 -15.97 3.30
CA ALA A 79 -26.46 -15.07 2.32
C ALA A 79 -25.57 -14.95 1.07
N ILE A 80 -24.27 -14.71 1.27
CA ILE A 80 -23.30 -14.54 0.18
C ILE A 80 -23.13 -15.83 -0.61
N ALA A 81 -23.06 -16.99 0.06
CA ALA A 81 -23.00 -18.28 -0.62
C ALA A 81 -24.28 -18.57 -1.43
N GLY A 82 -25.45 -18.10 -0.95
CA GLY A 82 -26.72 -18.17 -1.67
C GLY A 82 -26.70 -17.36 -2.97
N ASP A 83 -26.17 -16.14 -2.91
CA ASP A 83 -26.05 -15.28 -4.09
C ASP A 83 -24.98 -15.79 -5.08
N MET A 84 -23.85 -16.32 -4.59
CA MET A 84 -22.84 -16.95 -5.46
C MET A 84 -23.36 -18.20 -6.17
N LYS A 85 -24.24 -18.97 -5.54
CA LYS A 85 -24.91 -20.10 -6.20
C LYS A 85 -25.80 -19.62 -7.35
N LYS A 86 -26.50 -18.48 -7.19
CA LYS A 86 -27.30 -17.87 -8.27
C LYS A 86 -26.42 -17.35 -9.40
N MET A 87 -25.19 -16.93 -9.10
CA MET A 87 -24.19 -16.51 -10.10
C MET A 87 -23.49 -17.68 -10.82
N GLY A 88 -23.85 -18.94 -10.52
CA GLY A 88 -23.31 -20.11 -11.21
C GLY A 88 -21.92 -20.56 -10.71
N VAL A 89 -21.49 -20.12 -9.52
CA VAL A 89 -20.25 -20.64 -8.92
C VAL A 89 -20.48 -22.10 -8.50
N HIS A 90 -19.62 -23.01 -8.99
CA HIS A 90 -19.75 -24.46 -8.75
C HIS A 90 -19.59 -24.85 -7.27
N PHE A 91 -18.75 -24.15 -6.49
CA PHE A 91 -18.50 -24.44 -5.06
C PHE A 91 -18.48 -23.17 -4.19
N PRO A 92 -19.62 -22.48 -4.04
CA PRO A 92 -19.68 -21.14 -3.45
C PRO A 92 -19.22 -21.12 -2.00
N ARG A 93 -19.60 -22.14 -1.21
CA ARG A 93 -19.19 -22.26 0.20
C ARG A 93 -17.70 -22.49 0.36
N LEU A 94 -17.08 -23.27 -0.52
CA LEU A 94 -15.66 -23.59 -0.44
C LEU A 94 -14.82 -22.36 -0.80
N THR A 95 -15.21 -21.65 -1.86
CA THR A 95 -14.57 -20.38 -2.25
C THR A 95 -14.72 -19.32 -1.17
N LEU A 96 -15.91 -19.20 -0.56
CA LEU A 96 -16.13 -18.24 0.53
C LEU A 96 -15.27 -18.59 1.74
N ALA A 97 -15.24 -19.86 2.15
CA ALA A 97 -14.43 -20.30 3.27
C ALA A 97 -12.94 -20.04 3.03
N ALA A 98 -12.42 -20.39 1.84
CA ALA A 98 -11.03 -20.13 1.48
C ALA A 98 -10.70 -18.64 1.50
N GLY A 99 -11.55 -17.81 0.90
CA GLY A 99 -11.36 -16.36 0.85
C GLY A 99 -11.39 -15.71 2.23
N THR A 100 -12.38 -16.04 3.06
CA THR A 100 -12.50 -15.51 4.42
C THR A 100 -11.32 -15.94 5.30
N THR A 101 -10.88 -17.20 5.20
CA THR A 101 -9.72 -17.69 5.97
C THR A 101 -8.45 -16.98 5.52
N PHE A 102 -8.26 -16.81 4.22
CA PHE A 102 -7.13 -16.06 3.65
C PHE A 102 -7.13 -14.60 4.09
N GLN A 103 -8.28 -13.92 4.01
CA GLN A 103 -8.44 -12.52 4.39
C GLN A 103 -8.09 -12.28 5.86
N ILE A 104 -8.62 -13.10 6.77
CA ILE A 104 -8.35 -12.99 8.21
C ILE A 104 -6.87 -13.27 8.49
N THR A 105 -6.31 -14.32 7.89
CA THR A 105 -4.91 -14.70 8.09
C THR A 105 -3.98 -13.60 7.58
N ALA A 106 -4.15 -13.16 6.33
CA ALA A 106 -3.32 -12.11 5.75
C ALA A 106 -3.48 -10.76 6.46
N GLY A 107 -4.70 -10.41 6.88
CA GLY A 107 -4.98 -9.22 7.69
C GLY A 107 -4.29 -9.27 9.06
N ALA A 108 -4.32 -10.42 9.74
CA ALA A 108 -3.62 -10.62 11.01
C ALA A 108 -2.10 -10.55 10.84
N LEU A 109 -1.54 -11.19 9.80
CA LEU A 109 -0.11 -11.11 9.50
C LEU A 109 0.32 -9.66 9.26
N LEU A 110 -0.48 -8.88 8.52
CA LEU A 110 -0.22 -7.47 8.25
C LEU A 110 -0.28 -6.63 9.54
N MET A 111 -1.25 -6.91 10.42
CA MET A 111 -1.40 -6.25 11.72
C MET A 111 -0.20 -6.51 12.65
N PHE A 112 0.28 -7.75 12.73
CA PHE A 112 1.46 -8.13 13.53
C PHE A 112 2.79 -7.73 12.88
N GLY A 113 2.77 -7.17 11.66
CA GLY A 113 3.97 -6.81 10.93
C GLY A 113 4.79 -8.01 10.44
N LEU A 114 4.18 -9.20 10.39
CA LEU A 114 4.80 -10.43 9.91
C LEU A 114 4.54 -10.57 8.41
N PHE A 115 5.59 -10.88 7.63
CA PHE A 115 5.47 -11.09 6.18
C PHE A 115 4.69 -9.98 5.46
N VAL A 116 4.95 -8.72 5.81
CA VAL A 116 4.14 -7.55 5.36
C VAL A 116 4.03 -7.46 3.84
N VAL A 117 5.12 -7.67 3.11
CA VAL A 117 5.13 -7.58 1.64
C VAL A 117 4.24 -8.65 1.00
N PRO A 118 4.43 -9.96 1.26
CA PRO A 118 3.55 -10.97 0.68
C PRO A 118 2.13 -10.93 1.23
N ALA A 119 1.90 -10.50 2.49
CA ALA A 119 0.55 -10.32 3.03
C ALA A 119 -0.19 -9.17 2.32
N ALA A 120 0.47 -8.04 2.09
CA ALA A 120 -0.10 -6.92 1.36
C ALA A 120 -0.36 -7.25 -0.11
N LEU A 121 0.56 -7.96 -0.78
CA LEU A 121 0.34 -8.44 -2.14
C LEU A 121 -0.82 -9.44 -2.21
N GLY A 122 -0.88 -10.37 -1.26
CA GLY A 122 -1.98 -11.32 -1.14
C GLY A 122 -3.33 -10.64 -0.99
N LEU A 123 -3.44 -9.68 -0.07
CA LEU A 123 -4.66 -8.89 0.13
C LEU A 123 -5.02 -8.03 -1.09
N THR A 124 -4.02 -7.49 -1.80
CA THR A 124 -4.23 -6.67 -3.00
C THR A 124 -4.78 -7.50 -4.17
N ILE A 125 -4.31 -8.74 -4.34
CA ILE A 125 -4.80 -9.65 -5.38
C ILE A 125 -6.18 -10.19 -5.02
N PHE A 126 -6.45 -10.35 -3.73
CA PHE A 126 -7.69 -10.92 -3.22
C PHE A 126 -8.87 -9.94 -3.22
N THR A 127 -8.63 -8.64 -3.07
CA THR A 127 -9.69 -7.61 -3.06
C THR A 127 -10.16 -7.23 -4.45
#